data_AF-A0A538HKT0-F1
#
_entry.id   AF-A0A538HKT0-F1
#
_cell.length_a   1.000
_cell.length_b   1.000
_cell.length_c   1.000
_cell.angle_alpha   90.00
_cell.angle_beta   90.00
_cell.angle_gamma   90.00
#
_symmetry.space_group_name_H-M   'P 1'
#
loop_
_entity.id
_entity.type
_entity.pdbx_description
1 polymer ?
#
loop_
_entity_poly.entity_id
_entity_poly.type
_entity_poly.pdbx_seq_one_letter_code
_entity_poly.pdbx_strand_id
1 'polypeptide(L)' 'MARKTVLVCDNCAKEVGDNKGATLRLTYSDARRGAKQADLCDDCAGNLPGHAVARRGRKPKAVAA' A
#
# COMPACT_ATOMS: atom_id res chain seq x y z
N MET A 1 -11.76 9.57 28.66
CA MET A 1 -11.49 8.50 27.68
C MET A 1 -10.94 9.16 26.41
N ALA A 2 -9.66 8.98 26.11
CA ALA A 2 -9.09 9.50 24.86
C ALA A 2 -9.52 8.59 23.70
N ARG A 3 -9.97 9.17 22.58
CA ARG A 3 -10.33 8.43 21.36
C ARG A 3 -9.04 8.18 20.56
N LYS A 4 -8.79 6.92 20.19
CA LYS A 4 -7.70 6.56 19.28
C LYS A 4 -8.28 6.32 17.89
N THR A 5 -7.69 6.91 16.87
CA THR A 5 -7.94 6.56 15.48
C THR A 5 -7.10 5.34 15.11
N VAL A 6 -7.73 4.32 14.56
CA VAL A 6 -7.06 3.11 14.07
C VAL A 6 -7.24 3.00 12.57
N LEU A 7 -6.17 2.63 11.86
CA LEU A 7 -6.24 2.29 10.45
C LEU A 7 -6.70 0.83 10.33
N VAL A 8 -7.65 0.56 9.46
CA VAL A 8 -8.21 -0.77 9.25
C VAL A 8 -8.06 -1.13 7.78
N CYS A 9 -7.63 -2.36 7.51
CA CYS A 9 -7.45 -2.88 6.16
C CYS A 9 -8.81 -3.06 5.46
N ASP A 10 -9.00 -2.44 4.30
CA ASP A 10 -10.24 -2.51 3.52
C ASP A 10 -10.54 -3.92 3.00
N ASN A 11 -9.53 -4.79 2.93
CA ASN A 11 -9.69 -6.15 2.38
C ASN A 11 -10.06 -7.18 3.46
N CYS A 12 -9.46 -7.12 4.65
CA CYS A 12 -9.62 -8.14 5.69
C CYS A 12 -10.18 -7.62 7.01
N ALA A 13 -10.51 -6.32 7.10
CA ALA A 13 -11.04 -5.64 8.26
C ALA A 13 -10.17 -5.72 9.53
N LYS A 14 -8.89 -6.09 9.41
CA LYS A 14 -7.93 -6.13 10.52
C LYS A 14 -7.31 -4.75 10.72
N GLU A 15 -7.00 -4.42 11.98
CA GLU A 15 -6.21 -3.24 12.30
C GLU A 15 -4.81 -3.31 11.66
N VAL A 16 -4.39 -2.20 11.09
CA VAL A 16 -3.08 -2.02 10.47
C VAL A 16 -2.17 -1.40 11.51
N GLY A 17 -1.08 -2.11 11.83
CA GLY A 17 -0.08 -1.61 12.77
C GLY A 17 0.70 -0.41 12.24
N ASP A 18 1.35 0.31 13.14
CA ASP A 18 2.17 1.47 12.78
C ASP A 18 3.30 1.04 11.83
N ASN A 19 3.39 1.68 10.66
CA ASN A 19 4.32 1.36 9.57
C ASN A 19 4.13 -0.05 8.94
N LYS A 20 2.97 -0.69 9.11
CA LYS A 20 2.66 -2.06 8.64
C LYS A 20 1.51 -2.12 7.62
N GLY A 21 1.53 -1.22 6.65
CA GLY A 21 0.50 -1.20 5.61
C GLY A 21 0.92 -0.48 4.33
N ALA A 22 0.01 -0.48 3.37
CA ALA A 22 0.16 0.13 2.07
C ALA A 22 -1.14 0.79 1.62
N THR A 23 -1.01 1.89 0.89
CA THR A 23 -2.13 2.51 0.19
C THR A 23 -2.07 2.13 -1.29
N LEU A 24 -3.13 1.50 -1.78
CA LEU A 24 -3.31 1.18 -3.20
C LEU A 24 -4.08 2.30 -3.89
N ARG A 25 -3.65 2.70 -5.09
CA ARG A 25 -4.43 3.53 -6.02
C ARG A 25 -4.57 2.84 -7.37
N LEU A 26 -5.79 2.46 -7.73
CA LEU A 26 -6.14 1.91 -9.03
C LEU A 26 -6.72 3.03 -9.91
N THR A 27 -6.08 3.32 -11.03
CA THR A 27 -6.61 4.29 -12.02
C THR A 27 -7.24 3.52 -13.17
N TYR A 28 -8.51 3.79 -13.47
CA TYR A 28 -9.18 3.17 -14.61
C TYR A 28 -8.74 3.84 -15.92
N SER A 29 -8.65 3.05 -16.99
CA SER A 29 -8.40 3.58 -18.34
C SER A 29 -9.56 4.42 -18.87
N ASP A 30 -10.80 4.07 -18.51
CA ASP A 30 -11.96 4.93 -18.74
C ASP A 30 -11.92 6.12 -17.77
N ALA A 31 -11.63 7.30 -18.32
CA ALA A 31 -11.50 8.55 -17.58
C ALA A 31 -12.76 8.92 -16.77
N ARG A 32 -13.95 8.44 -17.18
CA ARG A 32 -15.21 8.71 -16.47
C ARG A 32 -15.31 7.96 -15.14
N ARG A 33 -14.59 6.84 -14.99
CA ARG A 33 -14.58 6.03 -13.77
C ARG A 33 -13.58 6.56 -12.73
N GLY A 34 -12.61 7.37 -13.14
CA GLY A 34 -11.62 7.96 -12.24
C GLY A 34 -10.66 6.94 -11.62
N ALA A 35 -10.48 7.01 -10.30
CA ALA A 35 -9.58 6.13 -9.55
C ALA A 35 -10.24 5.61 -8.27
N LYS A 36 -9.82 4.42 -7.84
CA LYS A 36 -10.17 3.82 -6.54
C LYS A 36 -8.94 3.81 -5.63
N GLN A 37 -9.14 4.12 -4.36
CA GLN A 37 -8.11 4.03 -3.32
C GLN A 37 -8.54 2.99 -2.28
N ALA A 38 -7.57 2.30 -1.67
CA ALA A 38 -7.78 1.39 -0.55
C ALA A 38 -6.55 1.35 0.36
N ASP A 39 -6.77 1.16 1.66
CA ASP A 39 -5.72 0.93 2.65
C ASP A 39 -5.65 -0.55 3.00
N LEU A 40 -4.44 -1.10 3.02
CA LEU A 40 -4.19 -2.53 3.15
C LEU A 40 -3.10 -2.81 4.18
N CYS A 41 -3.21 -3.93 4.89
CA CYS A 41 -2.09 -4.47 5.65
C CYS A 41 -1.03 -5.08 4.71
N ASP A 42 0.19 -5.28 5.22
CA ASP A 42 1.32 -5.85 4.46
C ASP A 42 0.96 -7.18 3.76
N ASP A 43 0.27 -8.09 4.44
CA ASP A 43 -0.12 -9.39 3.88
C ASP A 43 -1.08 -9.26 2.70
N CYS A 44 -2.07 -8.35 2.81
CA CYS A 44 -3.04 -8.12 1.74
C CYS A 44 -2.38 -7.38 0.57
N ALA A 45 -1.51 -6.42 0.86
CA ALA A 45 -0.76 -5.68 -0.15
C ALA A 45 0.21 -6.59 -0.93
N GLY A 46 0.88 -7.51 -0.24
CA GLY A 46 1.83 -8.45 -0.85
C GLY A 46 1.19 -9.47 -1.80
N ASN A 47 -0.11 -9.73 -1.66
CA ASN A 47 -0.87 -10.62 -2.54
C ASN A 47 -1.46 -9.91 -3.77
N LEU A 48 -1.30 -8.59 -3.89
CA LEU A 48 -1.80 -7.85 -5.04
C LEU A 48 -0.96 -8.12 -6.31
N PRO A 49 -1.58 -8.08 -7.49
CA PRO A 49 -0.86 -8.25 -8.75
C PRO A 49 0.11 -7.09 -9.00
N GLY A 50 1.25 -7.42 -9.60
CA GLY A 50 2.30 -6.47 -9.96
C GLY A 50 3.69 -6.97 -9.58
N HIS A 51 4.68 -6.08 -9.71
CA HIS A 51 6.06 -6.36 -9.30
C HIS A 51 6.55 -5.27 -8.35
N ALA A 52 7.43 -5.65 -7.43
CA ALA A 52 8.06 -4.72 -6.51
C ALA A 52 8.86 -3.67 -7.30
N VAL A 53 8.46 -2.41 -7.21
CA VAL A 53 9.16 -1.30 -7.85
C VAL A 53 10.29 -0.85 -6.92
N ALA A 54 11.51 -0.74 -7.46
CA ALA A 54 12.64 -0.23 -6.69
C ALA A 54 12.35 1.20 -6.20
N ARG A 55 12.70 1.48 -4.95
CA ARG A 55 12.66 2.86 -4.42
C ARG A 55 13.59 3.71 -5.29
N ARG A 56 13.04 4.69 -6.02
CA ARG A 56 13.84 5.61 -6.84
C ARG A 56 14.96 6.20 -5.98
N GLY A 57 16.21 6.01 -6.38
CA GLY A 57 17.39 6.48 -5.65
C GLY A 57 18.09 5.47 -4.73
N ARG A 58 17.53 4.29 -4.46
CA ARG A 58 18.30 3.23 -3.77
C ARG A 58 19.23 2.56 -4.78
N LYS A 59 20.51 2.94 -4.79
CA LYS A 59 21.53 2.23 -5.58
C LYS A 59 21.58 0.76 -5.16
N PRO A 60 21.64 -0.20 -6.10
CA PRO A 60 21.84 -1.60 -5.76
C PRO A 60 23.11 -1.75 -4.91
N LYS A 61 23.11 -2.66 -3.92
CA LYS A 61 24.27 -2.88 -3.03
C LYS A 61 25.56 -3.18 -3.81
N ALA A 62 25.43 -3.78 -4.99
CA ALA A 62 26.53 -4.06 -5.92
C ALA A 62 27.18 -2.82 -6.56
N VAL A 63 26.52 -1.66 -6.53
CA VAL A 63 26.99 -0.39 -7.14
C VAL A 63 27.37 0.65 -6.05
N ALA A 64 27.38 0.23 -4.78
CA ALA A 64 27.75 1.07 -3.64
C ALA A 64 29.15 0.71 -3.07
N ALA A 65 29.91 -0.11 -3.79
CA ALA A 65 31.30 -0.46 -3.49
C ALA A 65 32.24 0.24 -4.49
#